data_AF-A0A3N5ZGP9-F1
#
_entry.id   AF-A0A3N5ZGP9-F1
#
_cell.length_a   1.000
_cell.length_b   1.000
_cell.length_c   1.000
_cell.angle_alpha   90.00
_cell.angle_beta   90.00
_cell.angle_gamma   90.00
#
_symmetry.space_group_name_H-M   'P 1'
#
loop_
_entity.id
_entity.type
_entity.pdbx_description
1 polymer ?
#
loop_
_entity_poly.entity_id
_entity_poly.type
_entity_poly.pdbx_seq_one_letter_code
_entity_poly.pdbx_strand_id
1 'polypeptide(L)'
;AEHLGFPFYVLNLQEEFQKHVIQPFMGQYLAGKTPSPCILCNSFLKFDKLMNFAEQVGIECVATGHYARIEFSEGEGYRLLKGKDPAKDQSY
;
A
#
# COMPACT_ATOMS: atom_id res chain seq x y z
N ALA A 1 -16.86 -5.43 -7.82
CA ALA A 1 -16.91 -4.31 -8.78
C ALA A 1 -18.19 -4.35 -9.59
N GLU A 2 -18.46 -5.45 -10.31
CA GLU A 2 -19.68 -5.65 -11.11
C GLU A 2 -20.98 -5.41 -10.34
N HIS A 3 -21.13 -6.01 -9.16
CA HIS A 3 -22.32 -5.80 -8.31
C HIS A 3 -22.57 -4.33 -7.91
N LEU A 4 -21.51 -3.52 -7.82
CA LEU A 4 -21.59 -2.10 -7.44
C LEU A 4 -21.44 -1.15 -8.63
N GLY A 5 -21.31 -1.68 -9.86
CA GLY A 5 -21.19 -0.87 -11.08
C GLY A 5 -19.87 -0.10 -11.23
N PHE A 6 -18.80 -0.46 -10.51
CA PHE A 6 -17.51 0.22 -10.65
C PHE A 6 -16.66 -0.35 -11.80
N PRO A 7 -15.93 0.50 -12.56
CA PRO A 7 -14.87 0.04 -13.46
C PRO A 7 -13.85 -0.83 -12.71
N PHE A 8 -13.35 -1.86 -13.38
CA PHE A 8 -12.39 -2.78 -12.81
C PHE A 8 -11.16 -2.88 -13.70
N TYR A 9 -9.99 -2.70 -13.08
CA TYR A 9 -8.69 -2.74 -13.75
C TYR A 9 -7.84 -3.84 -13.13
N VAL A 10 -7.09 -4.54 -13.98
CA VAL A 10 -6.10 -5.54 -13.56
C VAL A 10 -4.72 -5.00 -13.91
N LEU A 11 -3.86 -4.88 -12.90
CA LEU A 11 -2.47 -4.48 -13.07
C LEU A 11 -1.57 -5.70 -12.84
N ASN A 12 -0.71 -5.99 -13.80
CA ASN A 12 0.35 -6.97 -13.60
C ASN A 12 1.58 -6.26 -13.03
N LEU A 13 1.88 -6.52 -11.76
CA LEU A 13 3.02 -5.96 -11.03
C LEU A 13 3.98 -7.06 -10.54
N GLN A 14 4.00 -8.21 -11.24
CA GLN A 14 4.76 -9.38 -10.81
C GLN A 14 6.27 -9.11 -10.77
N GLU A 15 6.81 -8.40 -11.76
CA GLU A 15 8.23 -8.07 -11.82
C GLU A 15 8.64 -7.12 -10.69
N GLU A 16 7.84 -6.08 -10.45
CA GLU A 16 8.04 -5.12 -9.36
C GLU A 16 7.94 -5.82 -8.00
N PHE A 17 6.96 -6.69 -7.82
CA PHE A 17 6.80 -7.45 -6.58
C PHE A 17 7.99 -8.37 -6.33
N GLN A 18 8.46 -9.07 -7.36
CA GLN A 18 9.63 -9.94 -7.25
C GLN A 18 10.88 -9.14 -6.86
N LYS A 19 11.12 -8.01 -7.53
CA LYS A 19 12.30 -7.17 -7.34
C LYS A 19 12.30 -6.43 -6.00
N HIS A 20 11.17 -5.84 -5.62
CA HIS A 20 11.10 -4.91 -4.49
C HIS A 20 10.64 -5.55 -3.19
N VAL A 21 10.00 -6.73 -3.24
CA VAL A 21 9.50 -7.43 -2.05
C VAL A 21 10.19 -8.76 -1.85
N ILE A 22 10.15 -9.65 -2.85
CA ILE A 22 10.62 -11.04 -2.68
C ILE A 22 12.14 -11.12 -2.57
N GLN A 23 12.89 -10.50 -3.49
CA GLN A 23 14.35 -10.54 -3.46
C GLN A 23 14.95 -9.95 -2.15
N PRO A 24 14.52 -8.77 -1.67
CA PRO A 24 14.97 -8.23 -0.39
C PRO A 24 14.58 -9.10 0.80
N PHE A 25 13.35 -9.63 0.81
CA PHE A 25 12.89 -10.55 1.85
C PHE A 25 13.80 -11.77 1.95
N MET A 26 14.05 -12.46 0.83
CA MET A 26 14.93 -13.63 0.79
C MET A 26 16.35 -13.29 1.26
N GLY A 27 16.92 -12.17 0.80
CA GLY A 27 18.25 -11.74 1.19
C GLY A 27 18.38 -11.50 2.70
N GLN A 28 17.42 -10.82 3.33
CA GLN A 28 17.42 -10.60 4.78
C GLN A 28 17.18 -11.90 5.55
N TYR A 29 16.30 -12.77 5.05
CA TYR A 29 16.01 -14.06 5.68
C TYR A 29 17.25 -14.97 5.68
N LEU A 30 17.95 -15.06 4.55
CA LEU A 30 19.22 -15.81 4.44
C LEU A 30 20.33 -15.22 5.32
N ALA A 31 20.27 -13.93 5.64
CA ALA A 31 21.16 -13.27 6.59
C ALA A 31 20.76 -13.48 8.06
N GLY A 32 19.81 -14.38 8.36
CA GLY A 32 19.38 -14.70 9.72
C GLY A 32 18.48 -13.65 10.37
N LYS A 33 17.82 -12.81 9.58
CA LYS A 33 16.88 -11.79 10.08
C LYS A 33 15.43 -12.22 9.82
N THR A 34 14.50 -11.54 10.51
CA THR A 34 13.06 -11.72 10.33
C THR A 34 12.46 -10.47 9.67
N PRO A 35 12.55 -10.32 8.33
CA PRO A 35 12.02 -9.17 7.61
C PRO A 35 10.48 -9.20 7.50
N SER A 36 9.85 -8.03 7.43
CA SER A 36 8.43 -7.90 7.09
C SER A 36 8.27 -7.49 5.61
N PRO A 37 7.82 -8.41 4.72
CA PRO A 37 7.63 -8.08 3.31
C PRO A 37 6.44 -7.13 3.09
N CYS A 38 5.49 -7.10 4.02
CA CYS A 38 4.30 -6.25 3.93
C CYS A 38 4.65 -4.75 3.96
N ILE A 39 5.66 -4.36 4.74
CA ILE A 39 6.16 -2.98 4.80
C ILE A 39 6.67 -2.56 3.42
N LEU A 40 7.48 -3.40 2.77
CA LEU A 40 8.01 -3.11 1.43
C LEU A 40 6.90 -3.10 0.38
N CYS A 41 5.94 -4.02 0.47
CA CYS A 41 4.80 -4.08 -0.44
C CYS A 41 3.94 -2.80 -0.36
N ASN A 42 3.69 -2.27 0.84
CA ASN A 42 2.99 -1.00 1.00
C ASN A 42 3.74 0.14 0.30
N SER A 43 5.03 0.29 0.57
CA SER A 43 5.83 1.40 0.02
C SER A 43 6.01 1.35 -1.49
N PHE A 44 6.36 0.18 -2.05
CA PHE A 44 6.76 0.07 -3.45
C PHE A 44 5.66 -0.34 -4.41
N LEU A 45 4.57 -0.94 -3.93
CA LEU A 45 3.49 -1.42 -4.79
C LEU A 45 2.21 -0.63 -4.52
N LYS A 46 1.70 -0.69 -3.29
CA LYS A 46 0.37 -0.12 -2.99
C LYS A 46 0.33 1.41 -2.97
N PHE A 47 1.40 2.07 -2.55
CA PHE A 47 1.45 3.54 -2.50
C PHE A 47 2.32 4.18 -3.59
N ASP A 48 3.13 3.38 -4.29
CA ASP A 48 3.89 3.85 -5.47
C ASP A 48 3.17 3.45 -6.76
N LYS A 49 3.17 2.16 -7.12
CA LYS A 49 2.59 1.70 -8.41
C LYS A 49 1.11 1.98 -8.56
N LEU A 50 0.31 1.83 -7.50
CA LEU A 50 -1.12 2.15 -7.57
C LEU A 50 -1.37 3.65 -7.73
N MET A 51 -0.58 4.51 -7.07
CA MET A 51 -0.68 5.96 -7.22
C MET A 51 -0.27 6.39 -8.64
N ASN A 52 0.83 5.84 -9.16
CA ASN A 52 1.27 6.09 -10.54
C ASN A 52 0.19 5.69 -11.56
N PHE A 53 -0.46 4.54 -11.36
CA PHE A 53 -1.58 4.13 -12.21
C PHE A 53 -2.75 5.10 -12.10
N ALA A 54 -3.12 5.50 -10.87
CA ALA A 54 -4.21 6.45 -10.63
C ALA A 54 -3.96 7.77 -11.37
N GLU A 55 -2.75 8.33 -11.29
CA GLU A 55 -2.35 9.53 -12.02
C GLU A 55 -2.49 9.36 -13.54
N GLN A 56 -2.05 8.22 -14.09
CA GLN A 56 -2.13 7.94 -15.53
C GLN A 56 -3.56 7.88 -16.07
N VAL A 57 -4.53 7.48 -15.24
CA VAL A 57 -5.95 7.41 -15.62
C VAL A 57 -6.77 8.59 -15.11
N GLY A 58 -6.12 9.62 -14.57
CA GLY A 58 -6.78 10.85 -14.10
C GLY A 58 -7.59 10.69 -12.82
N ILE A 59 -7.21 9.76 -11.94
CA ILE A 59 -7.82 9.58 -10.61
C ILE A 59 -7.08 10.46 -9.60
N GLU A 60 -7.84 11.30 -8.88
CA GLU A 60 -7.30 12.27 -7.92
C GLU A 60 -6.95 11.67 -6.55
N CYS A 61 -7.58 10.56 -6.18
CA CYS A 61 -7.41 9.95 -4.86
C CYS A 61 -7.49 8.42 -4.94
N VAL A 62 -6.66 7.75 -4.12
CA VAL A 62 -6.66 6.29 -3.98
C VAL A 62 -7.19 5.92 -2.60
N ALA A 63 -8.05 4.90 -2.56
CA ALA A 63 -8.49 4.26 -1.33
C ALA A 63 -7.97 2.81 -1.29
N THR A 64 -7.59 2.36 -0.10
CA THR A 64 -7.23 0.96 0.16
C THR A 64 -8.04 0.44 1.33
N GLY A 65 -8.15 -0.89 1.45
CA GLY A 65 -8.84 -1.52 2.59
C GLY A 65 -8.05 -1.52 3.90
N HIS A 66 -6.95 -0.76 4.01
CA HIS A 66 -6.19 -0.71 5.26
C HIS A 66 -7.02 -0.12 6.38
N TYR A 67 -7.00 -0.78 7.53
CA TYR A 67 -7.63 -0.29 8.74
C TYR A 67 -6.72 0.69 9.47
N ALA A 68 -6.55 1.85 8.85
CA ALA A 68 -5.84 3.01 9.36
C ALA A 68 -6.63 4.26 8.95
N ARG A 69 -6.22 5.43 9.44
CA ARG A 69 -6.91 6.69 9.12
C ARG A 69 -5.92 7.75 8.71
N ILE A 70 -6.38 8.67 7.89
CA ILE A 70 -5.67 9.90 7.60
C ILE A 70 -6.48 11.09 8.11
N GLU A 71 -5.80 12.13 8.57
CA GLU A 71 -6.40 13.39 8.96
C GLU A 71 -5.59 14.53 8.34
N PHE A 72 -6.27 15.50 7.74
CA PHE A 72 -5.64 16.71 7.23
C PHE A 72 -5.74 17.83 8.27
N SER A 73 -4.62 18.48 8.56
CA SER A 73 -4.57 19.67 9.40
C SER A 73 -4.01 20.83 8.59
N GLU A 74 -4.71 21.96 8.57
CA GLU A 74 -4.18 23.20 7.99
C GLU A 74 -2.84 23.56 8.65
N GLY A 75 -1.84 23.90 7.84
CA GLY A 75 -0.48 24.22 8.29
C GLY A 75 0.45 23.02 8.51
N GLU A 76 -0.08 21.80 8.66
CA GLU A 76 0.73 20.60 8.95
C GLU A 76 0.58 19.47 7.92
N GLY A 77 -0.46 19.51 7.08
CA GLY A 77 -0.69 18.51 6.05
C GLY A 77 -1.38 17.25 6.58
N TYR A 78 -1.19 16.14 5.86
CA TYR A 78 -1.80 14.86 6.21
C TYR A 78 -1.00 14.12 7.28
N ARG A 79 -1.71 13.56 8.26
CA ARG A 79 -1.17 12.70 9.32
C ARG A 79 -1.75 11.31 9.22
N LEU A 80 -0.93 10.28 9.41
CA LEU A 80 -1.37 8.90 9.57
C LEU A 80 -1.76 8.65 11.03
N LEU A 81 -2.96 8.12 11.23
CA LEU A 81 -3.54 7.80 12.52
C LEU A 81 -3.87 6.30 12.60
N LYS A 82 -3.82 5.76 13.82
CA LYS A 82 -4.26 4.39 14.11
C LYS A 82 -5.73 4.18 13.76
N GLY A 83 -6.07 2.97 13.35
CA GLY A 83 -7.42 2.45 13.30
C GLY A 83 -8.14 2.61 14.65
N LYS A 84 -9.47 2.74 14.63
CA LYS A 84 -10.25 2.94 15.86
C LYS A 84 -10.23 1.71 16.76
N ASP A 85 -10.35 0.53 16.16
CA ASP A 85 -10.14 -0.77 16.82
C ASP A 85 -8.64 -1.13 16.82
N PRO A 86 -7.96 -1.12 17.99
CA PRO A 86 -6.54 -1.43 18.07
C PRO A 86 -6.20 -2.86 17.65
N ALA A 87 -7.13 -3.81 17.77
CA ALA A 87 -6.89 -5.20 17.37
C ALA A 87 -6.88 -5.39 15.86
N LYS A 88 -7.40 -4.41 15.11
CA LYS A 88 -7.44 -4.39 13.65
C LYS A 88 -6.53 -3.34 13.06
N ASP A 89 -5.86 -2.52 13.88
CA ASP A 89 -5.00 -1.43 13.41
C ASP A 89 -3.91 -1.94 12.46
N GLN A 90 -3.79 -1.28 11.30
CA GLN A 90 -2.81 -1.59 10.27
C GLN A 90 -1.90 -0.39 9.99
N SER A 91 -1.73 0.50 10.96
CA SER A 91 -0.83 1.66 10.84
C SER A 91 0.66 1.33 10.95
N TYR A 92 0.99 0.11 11.38
CA TYR A 92 2.35 -0.45 11.41
C TYR A 92 2.78 -0.95 10.03
#